data_AF-A0A2E2UE89-F1
#
_entry.id   AF-A0A2E2UE89-F1
#
_cell.length_a   1.000
_cell.length_b   1.000
_cell.length_c   1.000
_cell.angle_alpha   90.00
_cell.angle_beta   90.00
_cell.angle_gamma   90.00
#
_symmetry.space_group_name_H-M   'P 1'
#
loop_
_entity.id
_entity.type
_entity.pdbx_description
1 polymer ?
#
loop_
_entity_poly.entity_id
_entity_poly.type
_entity_poly.pdbx_seq_one_letter_code
_entity_poly.pdbx_strand_id
1 'polypeptide(L)'
;MDDHYTTKTTEYRVQEVCRALTLRDSPLIEGEGSVLDCMGEKVSPIDFCLKREITNPYITRAVIEGDKVLCKSANRVIIKWKCEGESDRYCKDKDIGCFLFKEVLARRLKLAHHSLQDGELNCYFDTQVNEIQFND
;
A
#
# COMPACT_ATOMS: atom_id res chain seq x y z
N MET A 1 -5.71 8.80 2.17
CA MET A 1 -4.30 8.95 1.75
C MET A 1 -4.28 9.92 0.60
N ASP A 2 -3.33 10.85 0.62
CA ASP A 2 -3.20 11.89 -0.38
C ASP A 2 -2.37 11.38 -1.58
N ASP A 3 -2.96 11.41 -2.77
CA ASP A 3 -2.33 10.95 -4.01
C ASP A 3 -1.27 11.93 -4.54
N HIS A 4 -1.15 13.13 -3.95
CA HIS A 4 -0.16 14.15 -4.31
C HIS A 4 1.29 13.67 -4.26
N TYR A 5 1.59 12.58 -3.53
CA TYR A 5 2.94 12.02 -3.44
C TYR A 5 3.25 10.93 -4.47
N THR A 6 2.27 10.54 -5.30
CA THR A 6 2.48 9.53 -6.35
C THR A 6 3.41 10.08 -7.41
N THR A 7 4.58 9.48 -7.57
CA THR A 7 5.59 9.88 -8.57
C THR A 7 5.42 9.14 -9.89
N LYS A 8 4.88 7.93 -9.87
CA LYS A 8 4.64 7.11 -11.06
C LYS A 8 3.46 6.18 -10.85
N THR A 9 2.66 5.98 -11.91
CA THR A 9 1.67 4.90 -12.00
C THR A 9 2.02 4.02 -13.19
N THR A 10 2.15 2.71 -12.98
CA THR A 10 2.26 1.72 -14.07
C THR A 10 0.97 0.89 -14.10
N GLU A 11 0.38 0.71 -15.27
CA GLU A 11 -0.89 -0.02 -15.42
C GLU A 11 -0.69 -1.41 -16.01
N TYR A 12 -1.41 -2.39 -15.48
CA TYR A 12 -1.44 -3.77 -15.97
C TYR A 12 -2.88 -4.25 -16.03
N ARG A 13 -3.20 -5.14 -16.97
CA ARG A 13 -4.54 -5.74 -17.04
C ARG A 13 -4.71 -6.78 -15.93
N VAL A 14 -5.91 -6.89 -15.35
CA VAL A 14 -6.20 -7.89 -14.31
C VAL A 14 -5.91 -9.33 -14.79
N GLN A 15 -6.11 -9.63 -16.08
CA GLN A 15 -5.76 -10.93 -16.67
C GLN A 15 -4.26 -11.20 -16.64
N GLU A 16 -3.41 -10.18 -16.91
CA GLU A 16 -1.96 -10.31 -16.83
C GLU A 16 -1.53 -10.59 -15.38
N VAL A 17 -2.14 -9.90 -14.42
CA VAL A 17 -1.86 -10.06 -13.00
C VAL A 17 -2.24 -11.46 -12.52
N CYS A 18 -3.46 -11.91 -12.82
CA CYS A 18 -3.90 -13.26 -12.47
C CYS A 18 -2.98 -14.32 -13.07
N ARG A 19 -2.68 -14.23 -14.37
CA ARG A 19 -1.79 -15.19 -15.03
C ARG A 19 -0.39 -15.23 -14.41
N ALA A 20 0.16 -14.08 -14.05
CA ALA A 20 1.47 -14.00 -13.43
C ALA A 20 1.51 -14.56 -12.00
N LEU A 21 0.40 -14.51 -11.26
CA LEU A 21 0.33 -14.96 -9.87
C LEU A 21 -0.15 -16.41 -9.72
N THR A 22 -1.07 -16.88 -10.55
CA THR A 22 -1.66 -18.23 -10.48
C THR A 22 -1.12 -19.20 -11.53
N LEU A 23 -0.36 -18.70 -12.51
CA LEU A 23 0.12 -19.44 -13.69
C LEU A 23 -1.02 -19.98 -14.59
N ARG A 24 -2.23 -19.41 -14.47
CA ARG A 24 -3.42 -19.81 -15.23
C ARG A 24 -4.05 -18.62 -15.95
N ASP A 25 -4.67 -18.88 -17.10
CA ASP A 25 -5.55 -17.89 -17.73
C ASP A 25 -6.91 -17.92 -17.02
N SER A 26 -7.23 -16.84 -16.29
CA SER A 26 -8.48 -16.71 -15.53
C SER A 26 -9.54 -15.93 -16.34
N PRO A 27 -10.52 -16.59 -17.00
CA PRO A 27 -11.63 -15.92 -17.68
C PRO A 27 -12.58 -15.16 -16.75
N LEU A 28 -12.70 -15.56 -15.49
CA LEU A 28 -13.50 -14.87 -14.47
C LEU A 28 -12.55 -14.24 -13.45
N ILE A 29 -12.59 -12.91 -13.34
CA ILE A 29 -11.76 -12.13 -12.42
C ILE A 29 -12.62 -11.07 -11.75
N GLU A 30 -12.57 -11.04 -10.43
CA GLU A 30 -13.32 -10.09 -9.62
C GLU A 30 -12.38 -9.34 -8.67
N GLY A 31 -12.58 -8.03 -8.53
CA GLY A 31 -11.83 -7.20 -7.59
C GLY A 31 -12.63 -6.97 -6.31
N GLU A 32 -12.09 -7.38 -5.16
CA GLU A 32 -12.68 -7.13 -3.85
C GLU A 32 -11.68 -6.34 -2.98
N GLY A 33 -11.90 -5.04 -2.85
CA GLY A 33 -11.03 -4.15 -2.09
C GLY A 33 -9.59 -4.12 -2.61
N SER A 34 -8.67 -4.80 -1.91
CA SER A 34 -7.24 -4.87 -2.25
C SER A 34 -6.81 -6.24 -2.78
N VAL A 35 -7.77 -7.11 -3.10
CA VAL A 35 -7.56 -8.50 -3.52
C VAL A 35 -8.20 -8.71 -4.89
N LEU A 36 -7.54 -9.50 -5.74
CA LEU A 36 -8.13 -10.04 -6.95
C LEU A 36 -8.51 -11.50 -6.73
N ASP A 37 -9.73 -11.88 -7.09
CA ASP A 37 -10.14 -13.26 -7.18
C ASP A 37 -9.93 -13.75 -8.63
N CYS A 38 -8.98 -14.66 -8.81
CA CYS A 38 -8.58 -15.22 -10.09
C CYS A 38 -9.17 -16.62 -10.29
N MET A 39 -10.50 -16.75 -10.31
CA MET A 39 -11.26 -18.02 -10.37
C MET A 39 -11.20 -18.88 -9.10
N GLY A 40 -11.53 -18.30 -7.96
CA GLY A 40 -11.52 -18.93 -6.64
C GLY A 40 -10.17 -18.85 -5.92
N GLU A 41 -9.14 -18.30 -6.58
CA GLU A 41 -7.83 -18.07 -5.97
C GLU A 41 -7.65 -16.57 -5.68
N LYS A 42 -7.66 -16.22 -4.39
CA LYS A 42 -7.48 -14.84 -3.92
C LYS A 42 -6.00 -14.46 -3.94
N VAL A 43 -5.64 -13.50 -4.78
CA VAL A 43 -4.27 -13.03 -4.96
C VAL A 43 -4.12 -11.55 -4.59
N SER A 44 -2.92 -11.18 -4.14
CA SER A 44 -2.59 -9.80 -3.79
C SER A 44 -1.95 -9.07 -4.98
N PRO A 45 -2.59 -8.04 -5.57
CA PRO A 45 -2.04 -7.31 -6.71
C PRO A 45 -0.72 -6.61 -6.39
N ILE A 46 -0.47 -6.24 -5.13
CA ILE A 46 0.81 -5.65 -4.72
C ILE A 46 1.95 -6.65 -4.85
N ASP A 47 1.72 -7.96 -4.64
CA ASP A 47 2.75 -8.97 -4.82
C ASP A 47 3.17 -9.09 -6.29
N PHE A 48 2.23 -8.91 -7.22
CA PHE A 48 2.54 -8.80 -8.64
C PHE A 48 3.40 -7.55 -8.92
N CYS A 49 2.99 -6.37 -8.45
CA CYS A 49 3.75 -5.14 -8.65
C CYS A 49 5.19 -5.25 -8.13
N LEU A 50 5.37 -5.84 -6.94
CA LEU A 50 6.68 -6.04 -6.33
C LEU A 50 7.57 -7.00 -7.13
N LYS A 51 7.00 -8.08 -7.67
CA LYS A 51 7.70 -9.07 -8.52
C LYS A 51 8.00 -8.52 -9.91
N ARG A 52 7.11 -7.69 -10.47
CA ARG A 52 7.26 -7.13 -11.81
C ARG A 52 8.27 -5.99 -11.86
N GLU A 53 8.29 -5.16 -10.83
CA GLU A 53 9.17 -3.99 -10.71
C GLU A 53 10.23 -4.19 -9.61
N ILE A 54 10.96 -5.31 -9.61
CA ILE A 54 11.96 -5.64 -8.57
C ILE A 54 13.01 -4.53 -8.38
N THR A 55 13.38 -3.83 -9.45
CA THR A 55 14.38 -2.76 -9.43
C THR A 55 13.83 -1.39 -9.03
N ASN A 56 12.53 -1.24 -8.84
CA ASN A 56 11.91 0.04 -8.47
C ASN A 56 11.73 0.15 -6.94
N PRO A 57 12.60 0.87 -6.21
CA PRO A 57 12.49 0.94 -4.75
C PRO A 57 11.27 1.76 -4.27
N TYR A 58 10.57 2.44 -5.18
CA TYR A 58 9.51 3.39 -4.86
C TYR A 58 8.10 2.78 -4.90
N ILE A 59 7.93 1.49 -5.22
CA ILE A 59 6.61 0.85 -5.24
C ILE A 59 6.00 0.85 -3.83
N THR A 60 4.83 1.46 -3.71
CA THR A 60 4.14 1.64 -2.42
C THR A 60 2.92 0.77 -2.27
N ARG A 61 2.02 0.76 -3.27
CA ARG A 61 0.75 0.05 -3.25
C ARG A 61 0.27 -0.33 -4.65
N ALA A 62 -0.70 -1.23 -4.69
CA ALA A 62 -1.48 -1.54 -5.88
C ALA A 62 -2.92 -1.08 -5.69
N VAL A 63 -3.54 -0.55 -6.74
CA VAL A 63 -4.96 -0.16 -6.76
C VAL A 63 -5.65 -0.89 -7.89
N ILE A 64 -6.81 -1.48 -7.64
CA ILE A 64 -7.64 -2.08 -8.68
C ILE A 64 -8.60 -1.00 -9.16
N GLU A 65 -8.59 -0.70 -10.45
CA GLU A 65 -9.51 0.27 -11.08
C GLU A 65 -10.07 -0.33 -12.36
N GLY A 66 -11.34 -0.74 -12.31
CA GLY A 66 -11.99 -1.46 -13.40
C GLY A 66 -11.28 -2.78 -13.72
N ASP A 67 -10.82 -2.92 -14.96
CA ASP A 67 -10.08 -4.10 -15.47
C ASP A 67 -8.55 -3.95 -15.34
N LYS A 68 -8.08 -2.99 -14.55
CA LYS A 68 -6.66 -2.68 -14.39
C LYS A 68 -6.19 -2.79 -12.95
N VAL A 69 -4.93 -3.15 -12.82
CA VAL A 69 -4.11 -3.00 -11.63
C VAL A 69 -3.12 -1.87 -11.86
N LEU A 70 -3.19 -0.87 -11.00
CA LEU A 70 -2.31 0.29 -10.98
C LEU A 70 -1.24 0.09 -9.91
N CYS A 71 -0.01 -0.16 -10.34
CA CYS A 71 1.16 -0.16 -9.46
C CYS A 71 1.57 1.29 -9.22
N LYS A 72 1.34 1.79 -8.00
CA LYS A 72 1.65 3.17 -7.61
C LYS A 72 3.04 3.22 -6.99
N SER A 73 3.85 4.19 -7.43
CA SER A 73 5.14 4.51 -6.84
C SER A 73 5.08 5.89 -6.18
N ALA A 74 5.78 6.05 -5.07
CA ALA A 74 5.94 7.32 -4.38
C ALA A 74 7.27 7.32 -3.61
N ASN A 75 7.89 8.48 -3.46
CA ASN A 75 9.08 8.63 -2.62
C ASN A 75 8.71 8.79 -1.14
N ARG A 76 7.48 9.23 -0.88
CA ARG A 76 6.94 9.52 0.44
C ARG A 76 5.47 9.12 0.52
N VAL A 77 5.04 8.64 1.67
CA VAL A 77 3.61 8.40 1.99
C VAL A 77 3.33 8.97 3.36
N ILE A 78 2.32 9.83 3.45
CA ILE A 78 1.84 10.39 4.71
C ILE A 78 0.42 9.87 4.94
N ILE A 79 0.23 9.23 6.09
CA ILE A 79 -1.06 8.70 6.51
C ILE A 79 -1.46 9.40 7.80
N LYS A 80 -2.63 10.02 7.75
CA LYS A 80 -3.32 10.56 8.92
C LYS A 80 -4.58 9.74 9.10
N TRP A 81 -4.69 9.05 10.23
CA TRP A 81 -5.79 8.15 10.53
C TRP A 81 -6.45 8.60 11.83
N LYS A 82 -7.71 8.99 11.73
CA LYS A 82 -8.52 9.35 12.89
C LYS A 82 -9.05 8.09 13.55
N CYS A 83 -8.75 7.92 14.83
CA CYS A 83 -9.11 6.73 15.58
C CYS A 83 -10.62 6.63 15.80
N GLU A 84 -11.18 5.48 15.48
CA GLU A 84 -12.60 5.18 15.68
C GLU A 84 -12.82 4.47 17.02
N GLY A 85 -12.65 5.21 18.13
CA GLY A 85 -12.82 4.68 19.49
C GLY A 85 -11.72 3.70 19.93
N GLU A 86 -11.93 3.04 21.07
CA GLU A 86 -10.91 2.18 21.70
C GLU A 86 -10.67 0.84 20.98
N SER A 87 -11.59 0.42 20.12
CA SER A 87 -11.49 -0.85 19.40
C SER A 87 -10.70 -0.74 18.10
N ASP A 88 -10.38 0.47 17.65
CA ASP A 88 -9.63 0.70 16.42
C ASP A 88 -8.22 0.08 16.51
N ARG A 89 -8.02 -1.00 15.75
CA ARG A 89 -6.77 -1.75 15.73
C ARG A 89 -5.55 -0.93 15.32
N TYR A 90 -5.72 0.15 14.56
CA TYR A 90 -4.62 1.00 14.12
C TYR A 90 -4.17 1.95 15.24
N CYS A 91 -5.06 2.26 16.18
CA CYS A 91 -4.81 3.26 17.22
C CYS A 91 -4.49 2.68 18.60
N LYS A 92 -4.40 1.36 18.73
CA LYS A 92 -3.99 0.71 19.99
C LYS A 92 -2.54 1.01 20.35
N ASP A 93 -1.70 1.04 19.34
CA ASP A 93 -0.27 1.29 19.47
C ASP A 93 0.23 1.92 18.16
N LYS A 94 1.02 2.98 18.27
CA LYS A 94 1.45 3.77 17.13
C LYS A 94 2.39 3.00 16.20
N ASP A 95 3.24 2.16 16.76
CA ASP A 95 4.20 1.35 16.01
C ASP A 95 3.46 0.25 15.24
N ILE A 96 2.53 -0.43 15.91
CA ILE A 96 1.67 -1.45 15.28
C ILE A 96 0.80 -0.82 14.19
N GLY A 97 0.15 0.31 14.47
CA GLY A 97 -0.70 1.00 13.50
C GLY A 97 0.05 1.40 12.24
N CYS A 98 1.20 2.05 12.39
CA CYS A 98 2.04 2.42 11.25
C CYS A 98 2.63 1.21 10.55
N PHE A 99 2.96 0.12 11.26
CA PHE A 99 3.36 -1.12 10.62
C PHE A 99 2.24 -1.71 9.73
N LEU A 100 1.00 -1.74 10.21
CA LEU A 100 -0.14 -2.21 9.42
C LEU A 100 -0.35 -1.36 8.16
N PHE A 101 -0.21 -0.04 8.29
CA PHE A 101 -0.28 0.87 7.14
C PHE A 101 0.87 0.66 6.16
N LYS A 102 2.08 0.41 6.65
CA LYS A 102 3.25 0.13 5.81
C LYS A 102 3.00 -1.07 4.91
N GLU A 103 2.47 -2.16 5.45
CA GLU A 103 2.25 -3.40 4.70
C GLU A 103 1.26 -3.25 3.53
N VAL A 104 0.36 -2.26 3.61
CA VAL A 104 -0.67 -2.05 2.58
C VAL A 104 -0.35 -0.86 1.66
N LEU A 105 0.20 0.22 2.22
CA LEU A 105 0.25 1.52 1.57
C LEU A 105 1.67 2.08 1.37
N ALA A 106 2.70 1.49 1.99
CA ALA A 106 4.06 2.01 1.95
C ALA A 106 5.14 0.91 1.99
N ARG A 107 4.90 -0.21 1.30
CA ARG A 107 5.59 -1.49 1.55
C ARG A 107 7.12 -1.45 1.40
N ARG A 108 7.64 -0.65 0.44
CA ARG A 108 9.08 -0.45 0.24
C ARG A 108 9.66 0.78 0.94
N LEU A 109 8.82 1.61 1.55
CA LEU A 109 9.27 2.79 2.27
C LEU A 109 9.65 2.45 3.70
N LYS A 110 10.48 3.29 4.31
CA LYS A 110 10.86 3.18 5.72
C LYS A 110 10.02 4.15 6.54
N LEU A 111 9.65 3.74 7.75
CA LEU A 111 8.98 4.63 8.69
C LEU A 111 10.00 5.68 9.16
N ALA A 112 9.76 6.93 8.81
CA ALA A 112 10.62 8.06 9.17
C ALA A 112 10.16 8.72 10.47
N HIS A 113 8.84 8.81 10.68
CA HIS A 113 8.26 9.36 11.89
C HIS A 113 6.85 8.80 12.12
N HIS A 114 6.44 8.73 13.39
CA HIS A 114 5.07 8.40 13.76
C HIS A 114 4.69 9.02 15.10
N SER A 115 3.41 9.39 15.22
CA SER A 115 2.83 9.91 16.45
C SER A 115 1.39 9.43 16.58
N LEU A 116 0.91 9.36 17.83
CA LEU A 116 -0.48 9.13 18.17
C LEU A 116 -0.85 10.21 19.19
N GLN A 117 -1.58 11.22 18.73
CA GLN A 117 -1.95 12.40 19.53
C GLN A 117 -3.39 12.78 19.21
N ASP A 118 -4.15 13.20 20.23
CA ASP A 118 -5.54 13.65 20.09
C ASP A 118 -6.47 12.69 19.31
N GLY A 119 -6.23 11.38 19.44
CA GLY A 119 -7.00 10.37 18.71
C GLY A 119 -6.71 10.34 17.21
N GLU A 120 -5.53 10.78 16.78
CA GLU A 120 -5.06 10.70 15.41
C GLU A 120 -3.69 10.00 15.36
N LEU A 121 -3.62 8.90 14.59
CA LEU A 121 -2.38 8.26 14.23
C LEU A 121 -1.81 8.93 12.98
N ASN A 122 -0.58 9.43 13.09
CA ASN A 122 0.18 9.97 11.98
C ASN A 122 1.36 9.06 11.67
N CYS A 123 1.50 8.64 10.42
CA CYS A 123 2.59 7.81 9.93
C CYS A 123 3.24 8.43 8.70
N TYR A 124 4.55 8.64 8.77
CA TYR A 124 5.35 9.25 7.72
C TYR A 124 6.35 8.23 7.20
N PHE A 125 6.21 7.86 5.93
CA PHE A 125 7.10 6.92 5.28
C PHE A 125 7.89 7.61 4.18
N ASP A 126 9.17 7.29 4.09
CA ASP A 126 10.08 7.84 3.08
C ASP A 126 11.10 6.78 2.62
N THR A 127 11.63 6.95 1.41
CA THR A 127 12.76 6.15 0.93
C THR A 127 14.07 6.45 1.64
N GLN A 128 14.22 7.66 2.18
CA GLN A 128 15.38 8.09 2.95
C GLN A 128 14.98 8.30 4.41
N VAL A 129 15.66 7.61 5.33
CA VAL A 129 15.55 7.93 6.77
C VAL A 129 16.56 9.04 7.05
N ASN A 130 16.23 10.26 6.65
CA ASN A 130 16.81 11.40 7.33
C ASN A 130 15.94 11.61 8.56
N GLU A 131 16.51 11.59 9.76
CA GLU A 131 15.79 11.95 10.98
C GLU A 131 15.19 13.35 10.76
N ILE A 132 13.89 13.40 10.47
CA ILE A 132 13.20 14.67 10.34
C ILE A 132 13.10 15.20 11.77
N GLN A 133 13.95 16.17 12.11
CA GLN A 133 13.85 16.88 13.37
C GLN A 133 12.54 17.67 13.38
N PHE A 134 11.54 17.16 14.08
CA PHE A 134 10.37 17.93 14.47
C PHE A 134 10.75 18.65 15.77
N ASN A 135 10.76 19.99 15.74
CA ASN A 135 10.84 20.78 16.97
C ASN A 135 9.47 20.70 17.65
N ASP A 136 9.46 20.26 18.91
CA ASP A 136 8.30 20.27 19.82
C ASP A 136 7.76 21.70 20.05
#